data_AF-A0A392N5H1-F1
#
_entry.id   AF-A0A392N5H1-F1
#
_cell.length_a   1.000
_cell.length_b   1.000
_cell.length_c   1.000
_cell.angle_alpha   90.00
_cell.angle_beta   90.00
_cell.angle_gamma   90.00
#
_symmetry.space_group_name_H-M   'P 1'
#
loop_
_entity.id
_entity.type
_entity.pdbx_description
1 polymer ?
#
loop_
_entity_poly.entity_id
_entity_poly.type
_entity_poly.pdbx_seq_one_letter_code
_entity_poly.pdbx_strand_id
1 'polypeptide(L)'
;MKNPQDVWSLRENSRILLEALRLFFTKREKEIGNLCFDKDDQLAVEFVTAAANIRAASFGIPLHSLFEAKGIAGNIVHAVATTNAVIAGLIVIEAIKVLKNDIKSYRSNMPMFCLLFIPVRSGYLDFTWE
;
A
#
# COMPACT_ATOMS: atom_id res chain seq x y z
N MET A 1 3.88 17.14 16.16
CA MET A 1 3.82 16.08 15.14
C MET A 1 2.47 16.19 14.44
N LYS A 2 2.45 16.50 13.14
CA LYS A 2 1.18 16.51 12.37
C LYS A 2 0.73 15.06 12.12
N ASN A 3 -0.57 14.83 12.08
CA ASN A 3 -1.13 13.50 11.85
C ASN A 3 -0.75 13.06 10.41
N PRO A 4 -0.25 11.83 10.17
CA PRO A 4 0.11 11.37 8.81
C PRO A 4 -1.07 11.30 7.82
N GLN A 5 -2.30 11.42 8.33
CA GLN A 5 -3.53 11.51 7.53
C GLN A 5 -3.88 12.96 7.14
N ASP A 6 -3.22 13.96 7.73
CA ASP A 6 -3.48 15.36 7.41
C ASP A 6 -2.84 15.70 6.05
N VAL A 7 -3.62 16.35 5.19
CA VAL A 7 -3.13 16.87 3.92
C VAL A 7 -2.26 18.09 4.19
N TRP A 8 -1.05 18.12 3.61
CA TRP A 8 -0.13 19.24 3.75
C TRP A 8 -0.51 20.39 2.83
N SER A 9 -0.40 21.62 3.34
CA SER A 9 -0.57 22.81 2.50
C SER A 9 0.59 22.94 1.50
N LEU A 10 0.40 23.68 0.40
CA LEU A 10 1.44 23.87 -0.62
C LEU A 10 2.76 24.42 -0.04
N ARG A 11 2.66 25.35 0.91
CA ARG A 11 3.82 25.92 1.62
C ARG A 11 4.57 24.85 2.41
N GLU A 12 3.86 23.92 3.04
CA GLU A 12 4.46 22.84 3.81
C GLU A 12 5.11 21.81 2.90
N ASN A 13 4.44 21.42 1.81
CA ASN A 13 5.03 20.57 0.78
C ASN A 13 6.35 21.15 0.26
N SER A 14 6.41 22.46 -0.04
CA SER A 14 7.66 23.09 -0.49
C SER A 14 8.78 23.06 0.55
N ARG A 15 8.45 23.21 1.84
CA ARG A 15 9.43 23.14 2.91
C ARG A 15 9.98 21.73 3.09
N ILE A 16 9.08 20.75 3.15
CA ILE A 16 9.42 19.34 3.29
C ILE A 16 10.26 18.86 2.11
N LEU A 17 9.92 19.28 0.88
CA LEU A 17 10.70 18.94 -0.30
C LEU A 17 12.16 19.45 -0.20
N LEU A 18 12.33 20.72 0.17
CA LEU A 18 13.66 21.33 0.30
C LEU A 18 14.46 20.71 1.46
N GLU A 19 13.80 20.43 2.58
CA GLU A 19 14.41 19.79 3.74
C GLU A 19 14.82 18.34 3.42
N ALA A 20 13.94 17.57 2.78
CA ALA A 20 14.22 16.21 2.36
C ALA A 20 15.39 16.17 1.38
N LEU A 21 15.41 17.06 0.40
CA LEU A 21 16.50 17.19 -0.56
C LEU A 21 17.83 17.52 0.15
N ARG A 22 17.82 18.49 1.07
CA ARG A 22 19.00 18.80 1.90
C ARG A 22 19.48 17.58 2.69
N LEU A 23 18.56 16.82 3.29
CA LEU A 23 18.89 15.61 4.05
C LEU A 23 19.46 14.50 3.16
N PHE A 24 18.95 14.33 1.94
CA PHE A 24 19.52 13.39 0.96
C PHE A 24 20.97 13.75 0.63
N PHE A 25 21.25 15.01 0.32
CA PHE A 25 22.62 15.44 0.01
C PHE A 25 23.54 15.39 1.23
N THR A 26 23.06 15.68 2.44
CA THR A 26 23.90 15.71 3.64
C THR A 26 24.17 14.31 4.22
N LYS A 27 23.15 13.43 4.23
CA LYS A 27 23.24 12.11 4.89
C LYS A 27 23.55 10.97 3.93
N ARG A 28 23.22 11.11 2.64
CA ARG A 28 23.32 10.04 1.65
C ARG A 28 24.12 10.43 0.41
N GLU A 29 25.10 11.32 0.57
CA GLU A 29 25.96 11.79 -0.54
C GLU A 29 26.58 10.63 -1.35
N LYS A 30 26.99 9.55 -0.66
CA LYS A 30 27.63 8.38 -1.27
C LYS A 30 26.68 7.44 -2.02
N GLU A 31 25.37 7.58 -1.81
CA GLU A 31 24.35 6.73 -2.43
C GLU A 31 23.67 7.43 -3.62
N ILE A 32 23.99 8.71 -3.86
CA ILE A 32 23.45 9.49 -4.98
C ILE A 32 23.80 8.80 -6.31
N GLY A 33 22.76 8.38 -7.05
CA GLY A 33 22.87 7.65 -8.31
C GLY A 33 22.55 6.15 -8.23
N ASN A 34 22.53 5.56 -7.03
CA ASN A 34 22.18 4.15 -6.81
C ASN A 34 21.07 3.96 -5.75
N LEU A 35 20.32 5.02 -5.45
CA LEU A 35 19.18 4.99 -4.53
C LEU A 35 18.03 4.21 -5.17
N CYS A 36 17.64 3.11 -4.53
CA CYS A 36 16.39 2.42 -4.83
C CYS A 36 15.28 3.00 -3.94
N PHE A 37 14.08 3.19 -4.48
CA PHE A 37 12.95 3.64 -3.68
C PHE A 37 12.53 2.56 -2.69
N ASP A 38 12.45 2.93 -1.41
CA ASP A 38 11.95 2.07 -0.33
C ASP A 38 10.73 2.74 0.32
N LYS A 39 9.63 1.99 0.42
CA LYS A 39 8.37 2.44 1.04
C LYS A 39 8.46 2.54 2.56
N ASP A 40 9.46 1.90 3.17
CA ASP A 40 9.73 1.98 4.59
C ASP A 40 10.70 3.12 4.94
N ASP A 41 11.33 3.75 3.92
CA ASP A 41 12.13 4.95 4.08
C ASP A 41 11.25 6.21 4.14
N GLN A 42 11.06 6.71 5.35
CA GLN A 42 10.28 7.92 5.61
C GLN A 42 10.75 9.12 4.77
N LEU A 43 12.06 9.29 4.58
CA LEU A 43 12.61 10.44 3.85
C LEU A 43 12.26 10.37 2.36
N ALA A 44 12.33 9.17 1.76
CA ALA A 44 11.98 8.94 0.37
C ALA A 44 10.47 9.14 0.13
N VAL A 45 9.64 8.63 1.04
CA VAL A 45 8.18 8.80 0.96
C VAL A 45 7.77 10.25 1.12
N GLU A 46 8.37 10.99 2.07
CA GLU A 46 8.10 12.42 2.26
C GLU A 46 8.51 13.25 1.04
N PHE A 47 9.67 12.93 0.45
CA PHE A 47 10.15 13.58 -0.77
C PHE A 47 9.20 13.36 -1.95
N VAL A 48 8.82 12.11 -2.22
CA VAL A 48 7.91 11.76 -3.32
C VAL A 48 6.53 12.39 -3.10
N THR A 49 6.00 12.33 -1.89
CA THR A 49 4.69 12.91 -1.53
C THR A 49 4.70 14.42 -1.75
N ALA A 50 5.72 15.13 -1.24
CA ALA A 50 5.82 16.58 -1.39
C ALA A 50 5.96 17.00 -2.86
N ALA A 51 6.81 16.30 -3.64
CA ALA A 51 6.98 16.56 -5.07
C ALA A 51 5.69 16.31 -5.86
N ALA A 52 5.00 15.19 -5.58
CA ALA A 52 3.74 14.84 -6.21
C ALA A 52 2.63 15.85 -5.90
N ASN A 53 2.52 16.29 -4.64
CA ASN A 53 1.55 17.30 -4.23
C ASN A 53 1.78 18.67 -4.86
N ILE A 54 3.05 19.10 -4.99
CA ILE A 54 3.39 20.34 -5.71
C ILE A 54 3.01 20.22 -7.18
N ARG A 55 3.28 19.07 -7.82
CA ARG A 55 2.88 18.81 -9.20
C ARG A 55 1.35 18.80 -9.34
N ALA A 56 0.64 18.12 -8.45
CA ALA A 56 -0.82 18.05 -8.45
C ALA A 56 -1.45 19.44 -8.34
N ALA A 57 -0.91 20.30 -7.46
CA ALA A 57 -1.36 21.68 -7.32
C ALA A 57 -1.19 22.50 -8.62
N SER A 58 -0.13 22.27 -9.40
CA SER A 58 0.07 22.91 -10.71
C SER A 58 -0.99 22.50 -11.75
N PHE A 59 -1.57 21.31 -11.62
CA PHE A 59 -2.63 20.80 -12.51
C PHE A 59 -4.05 20.97 -11.93
N GLY A 60 -4.20 21.61 -10.77
CA GLY A 60 -5.49 21.74 -10.08
C GLY A 60 -6.06 20.42 -9.54
N ILE A 61 -5.22 19.41 -9.38
CA ILE A 61 -5.58 18.10 -8.81
C ILE A 61 -5.57 18.22 -7.27
N PRO A 62 -6.52 17.60 -6.55
CA PRO A 62 -6.53 17.61 -5.10
C PRO A 62 -5.24 17.03 -4.52
N LEU A 63 -4.78 17.59 -3.40
CA LEU A 63 -3.60 17.13 -2.70
C LEU A 63 -3.92 15.87 -1.89
N HIS A 64 -2.95 14.96 -1.82
CA HIS A 64 -3.08 13.71 -1.08
C HIS A 64 -2.28 13.75 0.23
N SER A 65 -2.76 13.00 1.22
CA SER A 65 -2.04 12.80 2.48
C SER A 65 -0.81 11.90 2.29
N LEU A 66 0.13 11.95 3.23
CA LEU A 66 1.29 11.05 3.22
C LEU A 66 0.88 9.57 3.31
N PHE A 67 -0.19 9.28 4.05
CA PHE A 67 -0.73 7.93 4.15
C PHE A 67 -1.25 7.40 2.80
N GLU A 68 -2.02 8.21 2.07
CA GLU A 68 -2.53 7.83 0.73
C GLU A 68 -1.39 7.69 -0.28
N ALA A 69 -0.44 8.63 -0.28
CA ALA A 69 0.72 8.57 -1.16
C ALA A 69 1.56 7.32 -0.90
N LYS A 70 1.74 6.93 0.37
CA LYS A 70 2.42 5.68 0.76
C LYS A 70 1.65 4.43 0.31
N GLY A 71 0.32 4.45 0.42
CA GLY A 71 -0.55 3.37 -0.07
C GLY A 71 -0.42 3.15 -1.58
N ILE A 72 -0.46 4.24 -2.36
CA ILE A 72 -0.36 4.22 -3.82
C ILE A 72 1.05 3.81 -4.27
N ALA A 73 2.09 4.40 -3.68
CA ALA A 73 3.48 4.11 -4.05
C ALA A 73 3.95 2.70 -3.65
N GLY A 74 3.39 2.15 -2.57
CA GLY A 74 3.77 0.84 -2.02
C GLY A 74 2.92 -0.34 -2.48
N ASN A 75 1.89 -0.11 -3.32
CA ASN A 75 0.86 -1.08 -3.68
C ASN A 75 0.36 -1.88 -2.45
N ILE A 76 -0.02 -1.17 -1.39
CA ILE A 76 -0.29 -1.79 -0.09
C ILE A 76 -1.61 -2.58 -0.16
N VAL A 77 -1.51 -3.90 -0.06
CA VAL A 77 -2.67 -4.79 0.17
C VAL A 77 -3.02 -4.76 1.65
N HIS A 78 -4.23 -4.33 1.98
CA HIS A 78 -4.73 -4.34 3.34
C HIS A 78 -4.95 -5.79 3.80
N ALA A 79 -4.08 -6.30 4.67
CA ALA A 79 -4.22 -7.61 5.28
C ALA A 79 -4.70 -7.48 6.73
N VAL A 80 -5.77 -8.19 7.08
CA VAL A 80 -6.27 -8.24 8.47
C VAL A 80 -5.92 -9.62 9.05
N ALA A 81 -5.36 -9.64 10.26
CA ALA A 81 -4.94 -10.91 10.88
C ALA A 81 -6.11 -11.91 11.02
N THR A 82 -7.33 -11.42 11.26
CA THR A 82 -8.53 -12.24 11.40
C THR A 82 -8.94 -12.93 10.10
N THR A 83 -8.79 -12.27 8.94
CA THR A 83 -9.09 -12.90 7.64
C THR A 83 -8.09 -14.02 7.35
N ASN A 84 -6.81 -13.82 7.66
CA ASN A 84 -5.79 -14.86 7.49
C ASN A 84 -6.05 -16.08 8.39
N ALA A 85 -6.47 -15.87 9.64
CA ALA A 85 -6.81 -16.96 10.56
C ALA A 85 -8.02 -17.77 10.10
N VAL A 86 -9.07 -17.10 9.62
CA VAL A 86 -10.27 -17.77 9.09
C VAL A 86 -9.92 -18.61 7.85
N ILE A 87 -9.16 -18.05 6.92
CA ILE A 87 -8.75 -18.74 5.70
C ILE A 87 -7.86 -19.95 6.03
N ALA A 88 -6.89 -19.80 6.94
CA ALA A 88 -6.05 -20.92 7.37
C ALA A 88 -6.88 -22.06 7.98
N GLY A 89 -7.87 -21.74 8.82
CA GLY A 89 -8.79 -22.74 9.38
C GLY A 89 -9.61 -23.47 8.32
N LEU A 90 -10.10 -22.74 7.31
CA LEU A 90 -10.87 -23.34 6.22
C LEU A 90 -10.01 -24.22 5.30
N ILE A 91 -8.76 -23.84 5.03
CA ILE A 91 -7.79 -24.66 4.27
C ILE A 91 -7.55 -26.00 4.98
N VAL A 92 -7.37 -25.98 6.30
CA VAL A 92 -7.16 -27.21 7.09
C VAL A 92 -8.38 -28.13 7.06
N ILE A 93 -9.59 -27.57 7.16
CA ILE A 93 -10.83 -28.36 7.07
C ILE A 93 -10.96 -29.02 5.70
N GLU A 94 -10.60 -28.32 4.62
CA GLU A 94 -10.65 -28.87 3.26
C GLU A 94 -9.58 -29.95 3.05
N ALA A 95 -8.36 -29.74 3.58
CA ALA A 95 -7.30 -30.74 3.55
C ALA A 95 -7.69 -32.05 4.25
N ILE A 96 -8.44 -31.98 5.36
CA ILE A 96 -8.94 -33.17 6.06
C ILE A 96 -9.96 -33.93 5.21
N LYS A 97 -10.81 -33.24 4.43
CA LYS A 97 -11.77 -33.89 3.51
C LYS A 97 -11.06 -34.58 2.36
N VAL A 98 -9.99 -33.98 1.84
CA VAL A 98 -9.15 -34.59 0.80
C VAL A 98 -8.54 -35.91 1.27
N LEU A 99 -8.01 -35.93 2.49
CA LEU A 99 -7.44 -37.13 3.09
C LEU A 99 -8.46 -38.24 3.34
N LYS A 100 -9.74 -37.89 3.54
CA LYS A 100 -10.84 -38.84 3.71
C LYS A 100 -11.39 -39.41 2.38
N ASN A 101 -10.84 -38.98 1.24
CA ASN A 101 -11.22 -39.46 -0.09
C ASN A 101 -12.70 -39.24 -0.44
N ASP A 102 -13.35 -38.25 0.19
CA ASP A 102 -14.74 -37.85 -0.04
C ASP A 102 -14.85 -36.91 -1.26
N ILE A 103 -14.38 -37.41 -2.41
CA ILE A 103 -14.24 -36.63 -3.65
C ILE A 103 -15.60 -36.13 -4.19
N LYS A 104 -16.69 -36.82 -3.86
CA LYS A 104 -18.04 -36.48 -4.32
C LYS A 104 -18.66 -35.29 -3.57
N SER A 105 -18.09 -34.89 -2.42
CA SER A 105 -18.50 -33.69 -1.67
C SER A 105 -17.57 -32.50 -1.90
N TYR A 106 -16.72 -32.54 -2.94
CA TYR A 106 -16.13 -31.34 -3.52
C TYR A 106 -17.24 -30.54 -4.22
N ARG A 107 -18.16 -29.97 -3.44
CA ARG A 107 -18.87 -28.80 -3.93
C ARG A 107 -17.79 -27.75 -4.07
N SER A 108 -17.49 -27.40 -5.32
CA SER A 108 -16.69 -26.29 -5.78
C SER A 108 -17.22 -24.99 -5.15
N ASN A 109 -17.05 -24.84 -3.85
CA ASN A 109 -17.18 -23.60 -3.14
C ASN A 109 -15.87 -22.85 -3.42
N MET A 110 -15.78 -22.43 -4.69
CA MET A 110 -15.19 -21.18 -5.11
C MET A 110 -16.07 -20.04 -4.54
N PRO A 111 -15.98 -19.78 -3.22
CA PRO A 111 -15.79 -18.39 -2.82
C PRO A 111 -14.51 -18.21 -2.00
N MET A 112 -13.70 -19.26 -1.76
CA MET A 112 -12.45 -19.12 -0.98
C MET A 112 -11.44 -18.18 -1.64
N PHE A 113 -11.33 -18.23 -2.98
CA PHE A 113 -10.48 -17.29 -3.71
C PHE A 113 -11.04 -15.86 -3.69
N CYS A 114 -12.37 -15.72 -3.58
CA CYS A 114 -13.05 -14.42 -3.49
C CYS A 114 -12.97 -13.81 -2.08
N LEU A 115 -12.85 -14.64 -1.03
CA LEU A 115 -12.70 -14.18 0.37
C LEU A 115 -11.29 -13.71 0.72
N LEU A 116 -10.25 -14.18 0.00
CA LEU A 116 -8.91 -13.58 0.08
C LEU A 116 -8.85 -12.20 -0.61
N PHE A 117 -9.84 -11.92 -1.46
CA PHE A 117 -9.96 -10.73 -2.29
C PHE A 117 -11.26 -9.98 -2.01
N ILE A 118 -11.75 -9.91 -0.76
CA ILE A 118 -12.70 -8.84 -0.43
C ILE A 118 -11.87 -7.57 -0.39
N PRO A 119 -11.91 -6.69 -1.42
CA PRO A 119 -11.33 -5.39 -1.27
C PRO A 119 -12.21 -4.68 -0.24
N VAL A 120 -11.62 -4.12 0.81
CA VAL A 120 -12.35 -3.15 1.63
C VAL A 120 -12.79 -2.06 0.66
N ARG A 121 -14.08 -2.06 0.34
CA ARG A 121 -14.70 -1.26 -0.70
C ARG A 121 -14.55 0.22 -0.35
N SER A 122 -13.51 0.84 -0.88
CA SER A 122 -13.51 2.25 -1.27
C SER A 122 -13.07 2.28 -2.73
N GLY A 123 -13.82 3.01 -3.56
CA GLY A 123 -13.86 2.85 -5.02
C GLY A 123 -12.51 2.85 -5.73
N TYR A 124 -12.50 2.20 -6.90
CA TYR A 124 -11.42 2.07 -7.89
C TYR A 124 -10.36 0.99 -7.63
N LEU A 125 -10.57 -0.19 -8.20
CA LEU A 125 -9.78 -0.79 -9.30
C LEU A 125 -10.02 -2.30 -9.34
N ASP A 126 -10.58 -2.77 -10.46
CA ASP A 126 -10.58 -4.18 -10.85
C ASP A 126 -9.13 -4.67 -10.96
N PHE A 127 -8.79 -5.76 -10.28
CA PHE A 127 -7.57 -6.50 -10.52
C PHE A 127 -7.91 -7.97 -10.74
N THR A 128 -8.23 -8.29 -11.99
CA THR A 128 -7.91 -9.59 -12.59
C THR A 128 -6.39 -9.68 -12.72
N TRP A 129 -5.77 -10.72 -12.19
CA TRP A 129 -4.37 -11.06 -12.47
C TRP A 129 -4.34 -12.28 -13.41
N GLU A 130 -3.67 -12.14 -14.56
CA GLU A 130 -2.95 -13.25 -15.20
C GLU A 130 -1.69 -13.60 -14.40
#